data_AF-A0A970P8K2-F1
#
_entry.id   AF-A0A970P8K2-F1
#
_cell.length_a   1.000
_cell.length_b   1.000
_cell.length_c   1.000
_cell.angle_alpha   90.00
_cell.angle_beta   90.00
_cell.angle_gamma   90.00
#
_symmetry.space_group_name_H-M   'P 1'
#
loop_
_entity.id
_entity.type
_entity.pdbx_description
1 polymer ?
#
loop_
_entity_poly.entity_id
_entity_poly.type
_entity_poly.pdbx_seq_one_letter_code
_entity_poly.pdbx_strand_id
1 'polypeptide(L)'
;MKRVLAIILGVIAGLILLTVLAVTFAQDEAAQLRLHAARQITPEAYEREARQLFERRYPGEKPLNWRIAETAERFFHEQPMGRFVLHENDCSDFVGCVIDEALGTGARFNRAGSDHLLCGEGGSLDRTLFVSWRLPDAGPVQAGDVIGVRHSPWYPPQEESIGHVGVVGPDGRVLDFTKLRSWSVARYNQVEFDFFIRHNQPNQVIVSRLRPQFRYRVLEIG
;
A
#
# COMPACT_ATOMS: atom_id res chain seq x y z
N MET A 1 -41.42 11.99 44.15
CA MET A 1 -41.33 11.02 43.04
C MET A 1 -40.34 11.42 41.95
N LYS A 2 -40.44 12.61 41.31
CA LYS A 2 -39.56 13.00 40.19
C LYS A 2 -38.04 12.97 40.48
N ARG A 3 -37.61 13.40 41.68
CA ARG A 3 -36.18 13.40 42.08
C ARG A 3 -35.60 11.99 42.29
N VAL A 4 -36.39 11.06 42.82
CA VAL A 4 -35.95 9.66 43.04
C VAL A 4 -35.79 8.93 41.71
N LEU A 5 -36.71 9.14 40.77
CA LEU A 5 -36.61 8.57 39.42
C LEU A 5 -35.39 9.07 38.65
N ALA A 6 -35.05 10.36 38.78
CA ALA A 6 -33.87 10.94 38.15
C ALA A 6 -32.55 10.35 38.71
N ILE A 7 -32.48 10.10 40.02
CA ILE A 7 -31.31 9.45 40.65
C ILE A 7 -31.16 8.02 40.15
N ILE A 8 -32.26 7.25 40.09
CA ILE A 8 -32.24 5.87 39.59
C ILE A 8 -31.80 5.81 38.12
N LEU A 9 -32.34 6.69 37.27
CA LEU A 9 -31.92 6.79 35.87
C LEU A 9 -30.45 7.17 35.71
N GLY A 10 -29.93 8.10 36.53
CA GLY A 10 -28.53 8.48 36.53
C GLY A 10 -27.59 7.33 36.92
N VAL A 11 -27.97 6.55 37.94
CA VAL A 11 -27.22 5.36 38.38
C VAL A 11 -27.21 4.27 37.29
N ILE A 12 -28.36 4.01 36.66
CA ILE A 12 -28.47 3.03 35.57
C ILE A 12 -27.63 3.47 34.37
N ALA A 13 -27.72 4.73 33.95
CA ALA A 13 -26.92 5.26 32.85
C ALA A 13 -25.42 5.17 33.13
N GLY A 14 -24.99 5.46 34.36
CA GLY A 14 -23.60 5.30 34.81
C GLY A 14 -23.12 3.85 34.76
N LEU A 15 -23.94 2.90 35.24
CA LEU A 15 -23.65 1.47 35.18
C LEU A 15 -23.55 0.95 33.74
N ILE A 16 -24.45 1.38 32.85
CA ILE A 16 -24.40 1.03 31.43
C ILE A 16 -23.10 1.54 30.81
N LEU A 17 -22.76 2.82 31.06
CA LEU A 17 -21.54 3.41 30.52
C LEU A 17 -20.28 2.67 30.98
N LEU A 18 -20.16 2.39 32.29
CA LEU A 18 -19.04 1.64 32.85
C LEU A 18 -18.95 0.22 32.27
N THR A 19 -20.09 -0.45 32.10
CA THR A 19 -20.15 -1.79 31.51
C THR A 19 -19.71 -1.77 30.05
N VAL A 20 -20.20 -0.82 29.26
CA VAL A 20 -19.78 -0.64 27.86
C VAL A 20 -18.28 -0.40 27.79
N LEU A 21 -17.73 0.50 28.61
CA LEU A 21 -16.30 0.77 28.66
C LEU A 21 -15.48 -0.48 29.01
N ALA A 22 -15.88 -1.22 30.06
CA ALA A 22 -15.19 -2.45 30.47
C ALA A 22 -15.21 -3.52 29.37
N VAL A 23 -16.36 -3.71 28.70
CA VAL A 23 -16.48 -4.66 27.58
C VAL A 23 -15.60 -4.23 26.40
N THR A 24 -15.61 -2.94 26.03
CA THR A 24 -14.76 -2.45 24.93
C THR A 24 -13.28 -2.64 25.23
N PHE A 25 -12.84 -2.36 26.47
CA PHE A 25 -11.45 -2.55 26.87
C PHE A 25 -11.02 -4.03 26.81
N ALA A 26 -11.83 -4.93 27.38
CA ALA A 26 -11.55 -6.37 27.36
C ALA A 26 -11.52 -6.93 25.92
N GLN A 27 -12.39 -6.45 25.03
CA GLN A 27 -12.39 -6.85 23.62
C GLN A 27 -11.13 -6.38 22.85
N ASP A 28 -10.57 -5.25 23.24
CA ASP A 28 -9.34 -4.71 22.67
C ASP A 28 -8.10 -5.50 23.10
N GLU A 29 -7.96 -5.81 24.39
CA GLU A 29 -6.90 -6.68 24.89
C GLU A 29 -6.95 -8.08 24.26
N ALA A 30 -8.15 -8.68 24.21
CA ALA A 30 -8.33 -10.01 23.61
C ALA A 30 -7.97 -10.03 22.11
N ALA A 31 -8.16 -8.92 21.39
CA ALA A 31 -7.77 -8.82 19.99
C ALA A 31 -6.26 -8.63 19.82
N GLN A 32 -5.60 -7.88 20.70
CA GLN A 32 -4.13 -7.75 20.70
C GLN A 32 -3.46 -9.10 20.98
N LEU A 33 -4.00 -9.89 21.92
CA LEU A 33 -3.55 -11.26 22.18
C LEU A 33 -3.71 -12.17 20.96
N ARG A 34 -4.88 -12.13 20.31
CA ARG A 34 -5.12 -12.90 19.07
C ARG A 34 -4.17 -12.50 17.95
N LEU A 35 -3.92 -11.20 17.79
CA LEU A 35 -2.97 -10.69 16.80
C LEU A 35 -1.54 -11.17 17.07
N HIS A 36 -1.12 -11.19 18.33
CA HIS A 36 0.19 -11.70 18.74
C HIS A 36 0.31 -13.20 18.47
N ALA A 37 -0.71 -13.98 18.82
CA ALA A 37 -0.75 -15.42 18.54
C ALA A 37 -0.74 -15.70 17.03
N ALA A 38 -1.56 -14.99 16.25
CA ALA A 38 -1.65 -15.14 14.80
C ALA A 38 -0.32 -14.87 14.09
N ARG A 39 0.47 -13.92 14.61
CA ARG A 39 1.83 -13.61 14.10
C ARG A 39 2.76 -14.82 14.16
N GLN A 40 2.54 -15.75 15.08
CA GLN A 40 3.37 -16.96 15.27
C GLN A 40 2.87 -18.15 14.44
N ILE A 41 1.65 -18.08 13.88
CA ILE A 41 1.02 -19.18 13.16
C ILE A 41 1.34 -19.12 11.66
N THR A 42 0.78 -18.15 10.94
CA THR A 42 1.08 -17.91 9.52
C THR A 42 0.90 -16.44 9.14
N PRO A 43 1.52 -15.97 8.03
CA PRO A 43 1.28 -14.63 7.49
C PRO A 43 -0.20 -14.32 7.21
N GLU A 44 -0.96 -15.29 6.71
CA GLU A 44 -2.38 -15.13 6.37
C GLU A 44 -3.26 -15.03 7.61
N ALA A 45 -2.94 -15.78 8.67
CA ALA A 45 -3.59 -15.65 9.96
C ALA A 45 -3.36 -14.25 10.55
N TYR A 46 -2.12 -13.77 10.50
CA TYR A 46 -1.77 -12.44 10.96
C TYR A 46 -2.49 -11.34 10.17
N GLU A 47 -2.51 -11.43 8.84
CA GLU A 47 -3.22 -10.48 7.98
C GLU A 47 -4.72 -10.41 8.31
N ARG A 48 -5.36 -11.57 8.52
CA ARG A 48 -6.78 -11.64 8.86
C ARG A 48 -7.10 -10.94 10.17
N GLU A 49 -6.34 -11.21 11.24
CA GLU A 49 -6.56 -10.59 12.54
C GLU A 49 -6.24 -9.08 12.51
N ALA A 50 -5.16 -8.69 11.83
CA ALA A 50 -4.80 -7.26 11.68
C ALA A 50 -5.92 -6.48 10.97
N ARG A 51 -6.48 -7.06 9.91
CA ARG A 51 -7.62 -6.48 9.18
C ARG A 51 -8.87 -6.37 10.06
N GLN A 52 -9.24 -7.43 10.77
CA GLN A 52 -10.40 -7.41 11.65
C GLN A 52 -10.27 -6.37 12.77
N LEU A 53 -9.07 -6.26 13.35
CA LEU A 53 -8.79 -5.25 14.36
C LEU A 53 -8.94 -3.83 13.78
N PHE A 54 -8.44 -3.60 12.57
CA PHE A 54 -8.57 -2.31 11.87
C PHE A 54 -10.04 -1.98 11.58
N GLU A 55 -10.80 -2.91 10.98
CA GLU A 55 -12.22 -2.70 10.64
C GLU A 55 -13.06 -2.39 11.88
N ARG A 56 -12.71 -2.96 13.03
CA ARG A 56 -13.38 -2.68 14.31
C ARG A 56 -13.01 -1.30 14.87
N ARG A 57 -11.73 -0.91 14.82
CA ARG A 57 -11.23 0.36 15.39
C ARG A 57 -11.55 1.56 14.51
N TYR A 58 -11.58 1.37 13.19
CA TYR A 58 -11.73 2.42 12.18
C TYR A 58 -12.84 2.05 11.19
N PRO A 59 -14.10 1.94 11.64
CA PRO A 59 -15.20 1.48 10.80
C PRO A 59 -15.41 2.44 9.61
N GLY A 60 -15.38 1.88 8.40
CA GLY A 60 -15.56 2.63 7.15
C GLY A 60 -14.28 3.31 6.61
N GLU A 61 -13.18 3.31 7.36
CA GLU A 61 -11.91 3.81 6.86
C GLU A 61 -11.24 2.83 5.90
N LYS A 62 -10.37 3.37 5.03
CA LYS A 62 -9.55 2.58 4.12
C LYS A 62 -8.19 2.27 4.76
N PRO A 63 -7.61 1.07 4.53
CA PRO A 63 -6.27 0.75 4.99
C PRO A 63 -5.22 1.67 4.34
N LEU A 64 -4.06 1.84 4.98
CA LEU A 64 -3.07 2.88 4.63
C LEU A 64 -2.54 2.78 3.19
N ASN A 65 -2.50 1.59 2.59
CA ASN A 65 -2.09 1.44 1.18
C ASN A 65 -3.01 2.18 0.21
N TRP A 66 -4.28 2.46 0.56
CA TRP A 66 -5.14 3.29 -0.27
C TRP A 66 -4.60 4.70 -0.47
N ARG A 67 -3.89 5.25 0.52
CA ARG A 67 -3.26 6.57 0.39
C ARG A 67 -2.18 6.59 -0.69
N ILE A 68 -1.48 5.47 -0.91
CA ILE A 68 -0.53 5.30 -2.03
C ILE A 68 -1.31 5.34 -3.35
N ALA A 69 -2.42 4.63 -3.44
CA ALA A 69 -3.27 4.60 -4.63
C ALA A 69 -3.84 5.99 -4.99
N GLU A 70 -4.41 6.69 -4.01
CA GLU A 70 -4.98 8.03 -4.17
C GLU A 70 -3.89 9.04 -4.56
N THR A 71 -2.69 8.90 -4.01
CA THR A 71 -1.54 9.75 -4.39
C THR A 71 -1.11 9.49 -5.83
N ALA A 72 -1.08 8.23 -6.27
CA ALA A 72 -0.78 7.88 -7.67
C ALA A 72 -1.81 8.45 -8.63
N GLU A 73 -3.11 8.30 -8.32
CA GLU A 73 -4.22 8.86 -9.10
C GLU A 73 -4.12 10.39 -9.20
N ARG A 74 -3.86 11.06 -8.07
CA ARG A 74 -3.65 12.51 -8.06
C ARG A 74 -2.46 12.90 -8.93
N PHE A 75 -1.33 12.20 -8.86
CA PHE A 75 -0.17 12.49 -9.71
C PHE A 75 -0.47 12.29 -11.20
N PHE A 76 -1.27 11.28 -11.54
CA PHE A 76 -1.73 11.07 -12.91
C PHE A 76 -2.56 12.25 -13.43
N HIS A 77 -3.42 12.85 -12.59
CA HIS A 77 -4.20 14.03 -12.95
C HIS A 77 -3.40 15.33 -12.96
N GLU A 78 -2.57 15.56 -11.95
CA GLU A 78 -1.80 16.80 -11.77
C GLU A 78 -0.58 16.87 -12.71
N GLN A 79 -0.08 15.72 -13.15
CA GLN A 79 1.12 15.58 -13.98
C GLN A 79 2.29 16.47 -13.50
N PRO A 80 2.74 16.32 -12.23
CA PRO A 80 3.72 17.23 -11.63
C PRO A 80 5.12 17.05 -12.24
N MET A 81 5.35 17.67 -13.40
CA MET A 81 6.62 17.68 -14.12
C MET A 81 7.69 18.45 -13.33
N GLY A 82 8.91 17.89 -13.21
CA GLY A 82 10.05 18.51 -12.52
C GLY A 82 10.42 17.89 -11.17
N ARG A 83 9.65 16.92 -10.66
CA ARG A 83 10.00 16.12 -9.47
C ARG A 83 10.84 14.86 -9.76
N PHE A 84 11.08 14.58 -11.04
CA PHE A 84 11.74 13.34 -11.49
C PHE A 84 13.04 13.71 -12.19
N VAL A 85 14.15 13.06 -11.82
CA VAL A 85 15.44 13.26 -12.48
C VAL A 85 15.45 12.37 -13.72
N LEU A 86 15.23 12.98 -14.89
CA LEU A 86 15.04 12.26 -16.15
C LEU A 86 16.31 11.48 -16.56
N HIS A 87 16.34 10.18 -16.36
CA HIS A 87 17.37 9.26 -16.87
C HIS A 87 16.75 7.94 -17.29
N GLU A 88 16.52 7.78 -18.60
CA GLU A 88 16.19 6.55 -19.38
C GLU A 88 15.09 5.58 -18.88
N ASN A 89 14.63 5.62 -17.63
CA ASN A 89 13.49 4.91 -17.06
C ASN A 89 13.08 5.51 -15.70
N ASP A 90 12.22 6.53 -15.73
CA ASP A 90 11.85 7.31 -14.54
C ASP A 90 10.63 6.76 -13.79
N CYS A 91 10.12 5.59 -14.19
CA CYS A 91 8.95 4.97 -13.57
C CYS A 91 9.18 4.65 -12.09
N SER A 92 10.41 4.31 -11.70
CA SER A 92 10.81 4.10 -10.31
C SER A 92 10.80 5.37 -9.48
N ASP A 93 11.29 6.48 -10.02
CA ASP A 93 11.26 7.78 -9.36
C ASP A 93 9.81 8.25 -9.15
N PHE A 94 8.92 8.02 -10.11
CA PHE A 94 7.48 8.22 -9.97
C PHE A 94 6.89 7.43 -8.80
N VAL A 95 7.03 6.10 -8.82
CA VAL A 95 6.49 5.21 -7.78
C VAL A 95 7.02 5.60 -6.41
N GLY A 96 8.31 5.91 -6.33
CA GLY A 96 8.88 6.39 -5.09
C GLY A 96 8.21 7.69 -4.61
N CYS A 97 7.91 8.66 -5.48
CA CYS A 97 7.41 9.98 -5.05
C CYS A 97 6.02 9.82 -4.48
N VAL A 98 5.23 8.96 -5.12
CA VAL A 98 3.94 8.53 -4.62
C VAL A 98 4.07 7.96 -3.21
N ILE A 99 5.05 7.08 -2.96
CA ILE A 99 5.24 6.45 -1.65
C ILE A 99 5.67 7.46 -0.58
N ASP A 100 6.64 8.32 -0.87
CA ASP A 100 7.09 9.36 0.06
C ASP A 100 5.95 10.31 0.44
N GLU A 101 5.15 10.73 -0.53
CA GLU A 101 4.05 11.66 -0.28
C GLU A 101 2.87 10.98 0.44
N ALA A 102 2.67 9.68 0.18
CA ALA A 102 1.63 8.89 0.85
C ALA A 102 2.01 8.52 2.30
N LEU A 103 3.26 8.14 2.56
CA LEU A 103 3.68 7.52 3.82
C LEU A 103 4.61 8.39 4.68
N GLY A 104 5.17 9.46 4.12
CA GLY A 104 6.14 10.34 4.78
C GLY A 104 7.52 10.27 4.13
N THR A 105 8.29 11.36 4.24
CA THR A 105 9.65 11.46 3.69
C THR A 105 10.56 10.44 4.37
N GLY A 106 11.12 9.50 3.60
CA GLY A 106 12.00 8.45 4.13
C GLY A 106 11.35 7.06 4.19
N ALA A 107 10.04 6.97 3.97
CA ALA A 107 9.35 5.70 3.74
C ALA A 107 9.76 5.03 2.41
N ARG A 108 10.43 5.79 1.53
CA ARG A 108 10.94 5.35 0.24
C ARG A 108 11.92 4.17 0.38
N PHE A 109 13.20 4.34 0.73
CA PHE A 109 14.21 3.27 0.53
C PHE A 109 15.48 3.44 1.38
N ASN A 110 16.21 2.34 1.62
CA ASN A 110 17.65 2.39 1.86
C ASN A 110 18.35 2.67 0.52
N ARG A 111 18.98 3.84 0.38
CA ARG A 111 19.66 4.29 -0.85
C ARG A 111 21.04 3.65 -0.96
N ALA A 112 21.23 2.72 -1.90
CA ALA A 112 22.55 2.18 -2.24
C ALA A 112 23.08 2.86 -3.52
N GLY A 113 23.46 4.14 -3.42
CA GLY A 113 24.12 4.86 -4.51
C GLY A 113 23.22 5.69 -5.44
N SER A 114 23.72 5.93 -6.65
CA SER A 114 23.12 6.76 -7.71
C SER A 114 22.19 6.00 -8.66
N ASP A 115 22.02 4.69 -8.48
CA ASP A 115 21.20 3.89 -9.38
C ASP A 115 19.73 3.94 -8.93
N HIS A 116 18.91 4.65 -9.70
CA HIS A 116 17.55 5.09 -9.35
C HIS A 116 16.45 4.02 -9.56
N LEU A 117 16.78 2.74 -9.72
CA LEU A 117 15.83 1.74 -10.20
C LEU A 117 15.22 0.91 -9.07
N LEU A 118 13.98 1.23 -8.69
CA LEU A 118 13.08 0.28 -8.05
C LEU A 118 12.96 -0.99 -8.89
N CYS A 119 13.18 -2.14 -8.26
CA CYS A 119 13.07 -3.48 -8.84
C CYS A 119 14.27 -3.91 -9.73
N GLY A 120 15.44 -3.28 -9.59
CA GLY A 120 16.72 -3.73 -10.15
C GLY A 120 17.79 -3.99 -9.08
N GLU A 121 19.04 -4.25 -9.46
CA GLU A 121 20.17 -4.36 -8.51
C GLU A 121 20.44 -3.03 -7.78
N GLY A 122 20.02 -1.89 -8.35
CA GLY A 122 20.19 -0.55 -7.78
C GLY A 122 19.12 -0.10 -6.77
N GLY A 123 18.02 -0.84 -6.56
CA GLY A 123 16.97 -0.39 -5.64
C GLY A 123 15.81 -1.38 -5.41
N SER A 124 15.35 -1.46 -4.16
CA SER A 124 14.15 -2.20 -3.78
C SER A 124 13.35 -1.41 -2.76
N LEU A 125 12.00 -1.54 -2.78
CA LEU A 125 11.14 -1.10 -1.69
C LEU A 125 11.69 -1.47 -0.33
N ASP A 126 11.54 -0.56 0.64
CA ASP A 126 11.96 -0.81 2.00
C ASP A 126 11.31 -2.12 2.48
N ARG A 127 12.14 -3.15 2.66
CA ARG A 127 11.70 -4.50 3.04
C ARG A 127 11.14 -4.54 4.46
N THR A 128 11.40 -3.52 5.27
CA THR A 128 10.77 -3.36 6.57
C THR A 128 9.29 -3.01 6.40
N LEU A 129 8.95 -2.14 5.44
CA LEU A 129 7.59 -1.66 5.18
C LEU A 129 6.82 -2.55 4.20
N PHE A 130 7.47 -3.00 3.14
CA PHE A 130 6.87 -3.76 2.05
C PHE A 130 7.28 -5.24 2.09
N VAL A 131 6.40 -6.07 1.58
CA VAL A 131 6.66 -7.48 1.26
C VAL A 131 6.37 -7.68 -0.22
N SER A 132 7.16 -8.52 -0.89
CA SER A 132 7.08 -8.71 -2.33
C SER A 132 6.94 -10.18 -2.67
N TRP A 133 6.09 -10.49 -3.64
CA TRP A 133 5.86 -11.82 -4.16
C TRP A 133 5.89 -11.83 -5.68
N ARG A 134 6.02 -13.02 -6.25
CA ARG A 134 5.70 -13.24 -7.65
C ARG A 134 4.19 -13.27 -7.81
N LEU A 135 3.68 -12.88 -8.98
CA LEU A 135 2.23 -12.79 -9.21
C LEU A 135 1.43 -14.06 -8.85
N PRO A 136 1.91 -15.30 -9.14
CA PRO A 136 1.20 -16.52 -8.73
C PRO A 136 1.00 -16.66 -7.22
N ASP A 137 1.88 -16.05 -6.42
CA ASP A 137 1.89 -16.17 -4.96
C ASP A 137 1.30 -14.94 -4.25
N ALA A 138 1.02 -13.85 -4.98
CA ALA A 138 0.63 -12.56 -4.42
C ALA A 138 -0.86 -12.46 -4.01
N GLY A 139 -1.68 -13.40 -4.46
CA GLY A 139 -3.14 -13.27 -4.46
C GLY A 139 -3.62 -12.13 -5.37
N PRO A 140 -4.90 -11.71 -5.26
CA PRO A 140 -5.41 -10.57 -6.02
C PRO A 140 -4.67 -9.28 -5.68
N VAL A 141 -4.41 -8.45 -6.70
CA VAL A 141 -3.87 -7.10 -6.52
C VAL A 141 -4.84 -6.19 -5.79
N GLN A 142 -4.31 -5.20 -5.08
CA GLN A 142 -5.05 -4.26 -4.24
C GLN A 142 -4.58 -2.83 -4.52
N ALA A 143 -5.45 -1.85 -4.25
CA ALA A 143 -5.10 -0.43 -4.33
C ALA A 143 -3.81 -0.15 -3.52
N GLY A 144 -2.86 0.54 -4.14
CA GLY A 144 -1.57 0.89 -3.57
C GLY A 144 -0.50 -0.18 -3.66
N ASP A 145 -0.80 -1.35 -4.24
CA ASP A 145 0.24 -2.31 -4.60
C ASP A 145 1.16 -1.70 -5.66
N VAL A 146 2.46 -1.98 -5.54
CA VAL A 146 3.45 -1.64 -6.55
C VAL A 146 3.68 -2.86 -7.42
N ILE A 147 3.51 -2.69 -8.73
CA ILE A 147 3.67 -3.75 -9.72
C ILE A 147 4.97 -3.51 -10.47
N GLY A 148 5.90 -4.46 -10.37
CA GLY A 148 7.14 -4.48 -11.14
C GLY A 148 7.11 -5.54 -12.21
N VAL A 149 7.57 -5.19 -13.42
CA VAL A 149 7.65 -6.10 -14.57
C VAL A 149 9.03 -6.08 -15.20
N ARG A 150 9.47 -7.21 -15.77
CA ARG A 150 10.76 -7.31 -16.47
C ARG A 150 10.76 -6.56 -17.80
N HIS A 151 9.65 -6.61 -18.52
CA HIS A 151 9.49 -5.96 -19.81
C HIS A 151 8.36 -4.94 -19.73
N SER A 152 8.64 -3.69 -20.08
CA SER A 152 7.65 -2.61 -20.11
C SER A 152 6.44 -3.00 -20.98
N PRO A 153 5.21 -2.63 -20.61
CA PRO A 153 4.06 -2.86 -21.48
C PRO A 153 4.10 -2.02 -22.75
N TRP A 154 4.89 -0.95 -22.82
CA TRP A 154 4.78 0.05 -23.89
C TRP A 154 5.51 -0.31 -25.19
N TYR A 155 6.42 -1.28 -25.14
CA TYR A 155 7.20 -1.72 -26.30
C TYR A 155 7.48 -3.23 -26.24
N PRO A 156 7.65 -3.90 -27.39
CA PRO A 156 8.01 -5.31 -27.43
C PRO A 156 9.33 -5.61 -26.68
N PRO A 157 9.45 -6.76 -26.00
CA PRO A 157 10.68 -7.16 -25.32
C PRO A 157 11.90 -7.17 -26.24
N GLN A 158 13.00 -6.62 -25.74
CA GLN A 158 14.34 -6.71 -26.33
C GLN A 158 15.32 -7.15 -25.25
N GLU A 159 16.47 -7.73 -25.62
CA GLU A 159 17.45 -8.27 -24.67
C GLU A 159 17.94 -7.20 -23.66
N GLU A 160 18.15 -5.98 -24.16
CA GLU A 160 18.57 -4.82 -23.37
C GLU A 160 17.41 -4.08 -22.68
N SER A 161 16.18 -4.61 -22.75
CA SER A 161 15.03 -3.96 -22.12
C SER A 161 15.19 -3.89 -20.61
N ILE A 162 15.03 -2.68 -20.11
CA ILE A 162 14.94 -2.35 -18.69
C ILE A 162 13.51 -2.58 -18.17
N GLY A 163 13.42 -2.97 -16.88
CA GLY A 163 12.17 -3.24 -16.20
C GLY A 163 11.29 -2.00 -16.03
N HIS A 164 10.03 -2.20 -15.69
CA HIS A 164 9.06 -1.12 -15.54
C HIS A 164 8.24 -1.30 -14.27
N VAL A 165 7.80 -0.19 -13.66
CA VAL A 165 7.03 -0.22 -12.42
C VAL A 165 5.83 0.73 -12.46
N GLY A 166 4.78 0.38 -11.72
CA GLY A 166 3.57 1.18 -11.58
C GLY A 166 2.87 0.92 -10.23
N VAL A 167 1.85 1.71 -9.93
CA VAL A 167 1.03 1.60 -8.70
C VAL A 167 -0.40 1.26 -9.08
N VAL A 168 -1.02 0.31 -8.39
CA VAL A 168 -2.45 0.00 -8.55
C VAL A 168 -3.27 1.13 -7.93
N GLY A 169 -4.13 1.75 -8.72
CA GLY A 169 -5.03 2.82 -8.32
C GLY A 169 -6.24 2.37 -7.52
N PRO A 170 -7.06 3.31 -7.04
CA PRO A 170 -8.30 3.01 -6.34
C PRO A 170 -9.30 2.21 -7.18
N ASP A 171 -9.25 2.36 -8.50
CA ASP A 171 -10.09 1.68 -9.50
C ASP A 171 -9.54 0.31 -9.95
N GLY A 172 -8.38 -0.11 -9.41
CA GLY A 172 -7.73 -1.36 -9.77
C GLY A 172 -6.87 -1.30 -11.04
N ARG A 173 -6.81 -0.15 -11.73
CA ARG A 173 -5.93 0.06 -12.88
C ARG A 173 -4.52 0.38 -12.41
N VAL A 174 -3.52 0.10 -13.25
CA VAL A 174 -2.13 0.43 -12.96
C VAL A 174 -1.82 1.82 -13.50
N LEU A 175 -1.38 2.70 -12.60
CA LEU A 175 -0.86 4.03 -12.91
C LEU A 175 0.66 3.98 -12.99
N ASP A 176 1.22 4.52 -14.06
CA ASP A 176 2.65 4.60 -14.26
C ASP A 176 3.09 5.94 -14.86
N PHE A 177 4.39 6.16 -14.86
CA PHE A 177 5.05 7.23 -15.58
C PHE A 177 6.01 6.62 -16.57
N THR A 178 5.95 7.06 -17.82
CA THR A 178 6.85 6.56 -18.88
C THR A 178 7.40 7.73 -19.67
N LYS A 179 8.74 7.76 -19.81
CA LYS A 179 9.45 8.68 -20.69
C LYS A 179 10.49 7.91 -21.50
N LEU A 180 10.18 7.63 -22.76
CA LEU A 180 11.17 7.08 -23.68
C LEU A 180 12.06 8.19 -24.22
N ARG A 181 13.34 7.87 -24.49
CA ARG A 181 14.29 8.78 -25.15
C ARG A 181 13.74 9.33 -26.48
N SER A 182 12.97 8.51 -27.20
CA SER A 182 12.36 8.87 -28.49
C SER A 182 11.09 9.72 -28.38
N TRP A 183 10.51 9.88 -27.19
CA TRP A 183 9.28 10.66 -27.00
C TRP A 183 9.62 12.10 -26.67
N SER A 184 8.87 13.06 -27.21
CA SER A 184 9.05 14.50 -26.91
C SER A 184 8.56 14.87 -25.52
N VAL A 185 7.50 14.22 -25.04
CA VAL A 185 6.88 14.43 -23.73
C VAL A 185 6.89 13.16 -22.89
N ALA A 186 6.87 13.31 -21.56
CA ALA A 186 6.59 12.18 -20.68
C ALA A 186 5.09 11.88 -20.69
N ARG A 187 4.71 10.67 -20.27
CA ARG A 187 3.31 10.27 -20.16
C ARG A 187 3.05 9.72 -18.77
N TYR A 188 1.95 10.17 -18.19
CA TYR A 188 1.29 9.51 -17.08
C TYR A 188 0.22 8.62 -17.71
N ASN A 189 0.27 7.32 -17.46
CA ASN A 189 -0.72 6.41 -18.01
C ASN A 189 -1.52 5.77 -16.89
N GLN A 190 -2.72 5.31 -17.26
CA GLN A 190 -3.60 4.50 -16.45
C GLN A 190 -4.12 3.39 -17.34
N VAL A 191 -3.78 2.14 -17.02
CA VAL A 191 -4.08 0.99 -17.88
C VAL A 191 -4.61 -0.18 -17.07
N GLU A 192 -5.34 -1.09 -17.74
CA GLU A 192 -5.75 -2.35 -17.13
C GLU A 192 -4.53 -3.18 -16.69
N PHE A 193 -4.68 -3.93 -15.60
CA PHE A 193 -3.61 -4.76 -15.06
C PHE A 193 -3.05 -5.75 -16.09
N ASP A 194 -3.93 -6.41 -16.85
CA ASP A 194 -3.54 -7.37 -17.90
C ASP A 194 -2.74 -6.70 -19.02
N PHE A 195 -3.08 -5.45 -19.36
CA PHE A 195 -2.31 -4.68 -20.32
C PHE A 195 -0.91 -4.38 -19.76
N PHE A 196 -0.82 -3.97 -18.50
CA PHE A 196 0.44 -3.62 -17.86
C PHE A 196 1.43 -4.80 -17.82
N ILE A 197 0.94 -6.03 -17.67
CA ILE A 197 1.79 -7.22 -17.59
C ILE A 197 1.95 -7.96 -18.92
N ARG A 198 1.34 -7.50 -20.02
CA ARG A 198 1.15 -8.25 -21.28
C ARG A 198 2.39 -8.87 -21.94
N HIS A 199 3.58 -8.34 -21.63
CA HIS A 199 4.86 -8.82 -22.18
C HIS A 199 5.65 -9.70 -21.20
N ASN A 200 5.03 -10.10 -20.08
CA ASN A 200 5.67 -10.80 -18.99
C ASN A 200 4.90 -12.08 -18.66
N GLN A 201 5.64 -13.13 -18.35
CA GLN A 201 5.09 -14.31 -17.69
C GLN A 201 4.73 -13.97 -16.24
N PRO A 202 3.77 -14.66 -15.61
CA PRO A 202 3.39 -14.39 -14.22
C PRO A 202 4.56 -14.40 -13.22
N ASN A 203 5.53 -15.31 -13.41
CA ASN A 203 6.75 -15.37 -12.59
C ASN A 203 7.77 -14.25 -12.87
N GLN A 204 7.53 -13.39 -13.86
CA GLN A 204 8.32 -12.20 -14.15
C GLN A 204 7.68 -10.93 -13.59
N VAL A 205 6.46 -11.04 -13.04
CA VAL A 205 5.74 -9.95 -12.39
C VAL A 205 5.97 -10.02 -10.89
N ILE A 206 6.41 -8.90 -10.31
CA ILE A 206 6.54 -8.68 -8.88
C ILE A 206 5.35 -7.86 -8.39
N VAL A 207 4.72 -8.31 -7.32
CA VAL A 207 3.71 -7.53 -6.59
C VAL A 207 4.29 -7.21 -5.22
N SER A 208 4.47 -5.92 -4.94
CA SER A 208 4.95 -5.44 -3.66
C SER A 208 3.85 -4.69 -2.93
N ARG A 209 3.60 -5.11 -1.68
CA ARG A 209 2.48 -4.62 -0.87
C ARG A 209 2.97 -4.16 0.50
N LEU A 210 2.37 -3.09 0.99
CA LEU A 210 2.59 -2.62 2.35
C LEU A 210 2.21 -3.72 3.35
N ARG A 211 3.11 -4.06 4.27
CA ARG A 211 2.91 -5.16 5.21
C ARG A 211 1.68 -4.92 6.09
N PRO A 212 0.99 -6.00 6.52
CA PRO A 212 -0.25 -5.89 7.29
C PRO A 212 -0.14 -4.99 8.52
N GLN A 213 0.99 -5.04 9.24
CA GLN A 213 1.14 -4.24 10.46
C GLN A 213 1.10 -2.72 10.23
N PHE A 214 1.57 -2.23 9.08
CA PHE A 214 1.50 -0.81 8.74
C PHE A 214 0.21 -0.48 8.00
N ARG A 215 -0.17 -1.35 7.04
CA ARG A 215 -1.39 -1.20 6.25
C ARG A 215 -2.64 -1.08 7.14
N TYR A 216 -2.70 -1.85 8.22
CA TYR A 216 -3.83 -1.88 9.15
C TYR A 216 -3.56 -1.11 10.45
N ARG A 217 -2.57 -0.21 10.48
CA ARG A 217 -2.26 0.68 11.62
C ARG A 217 -2.08 -0.08 12.96
N VAL A 218 -1.48 -1.27 12.90
CA VAL A 218 -1.02 -1.98 14.09
C VAL A 218 0.24 -1.32 14.62
N LEU A 219 1.13 -0.91 13.70
CA LEU A 219 2.31 -0.10 13.95
C LEU A 219 2.22 1.19 13.12
N GLU A 220 2.76 2.26 13.66
CA GLU A 220 2.95 3.52 12.93
C GLU A 220 4.20 3.46 12.06
N ILE A 221 4.21 4.24 10.99
CA ILE A 221 5.40 4.51 10.19
C ILE A 221 6.06 5.74 10.83
N GLY A 222 7.32 5.60 11.25
CA GLY A 222 8.11 6.66 11.89
C GLY A 222 8.88 7.51 10.89
#